data_AF-A0A1M6DYR7-F1
#
_entry.id   AF-A0A1M6DYR7-F1
#
_cell.length_a   1.000
_cell.length_b   1.000
_cell.length_c   1.000
_cell.angle_alpha   90.00
_cell.angle_beta   90.00
_cell.angle_gamma   90.00
#
_symmetry.space_group_name_H-M   'P 1'
#
loop_
_entity.id
_entity.type
_entity.pdbx_description
1 polymer ?
#
loop_
_entity_poly.entity_id
_entity_poly.type
_entity_poly.pdbx_seq_one_letter_code
_entity_poly.pdbx_strand_id
1 'polypeptide(L)'
;MIAGFFKRLTEGASGALADDDARLALTALLVRIARADGDYDQAEATQIDKVNLQRYGLSPFEAAALRKEAEIVEQDAPDTVRFTRVIKDAVPHDDRIGVIEALWQVVMADGVREAEEDAVVRLAANLLGINDRDSALARQRVSSK
;
A
#
# COMPACT_ATOMS: atom_id res chain seq x y z
N MET A 1 11.72 -16.03 -3.49
CA MET A 1 11.08 -14.94 -2.73
C MET A 1 10.05 -14.26 -3.64
N ILE A 2 10.46 -13.44 -4.61
CA ILE A 2 9.55 -12.71 -5.54
C ILE A 2 8.77 -13.60 -6.53
N ALA A 3 9.43 -14.58 -7.18
CA ALA A 3 8.74 -15.49 -8.12
C ALA A 3 7.61 -16.29 -7.45
N GLY A 4 7.76 -16.60 -6.15
CA GLY A 4 6.72 -17.24 -5.36
C GLY A 4 5.55 -16.29 -5.07
N PHE A 5 5.85 -15.02 -4.79
CA PHE A 5 4.84 -13.98 -4.59
C PHE A 5 3.97 -13.79 -5.83
N PHE A 6 4.56 -13.70 -7.02
CA PHE A 6 3.79 -13.59 -8.27
C PHE A 6 2.84 -14.75 -8.53
N LYS A 7 3.30 -15.98 -8.26
CA LYS A 7 2.45 -17.16 -8.36
C LYS A 7 1.28 -17.09 -7.37
N ARG A 8 1.53 -16.65 -6.14
CA ARG A 8 0.49 -16.49 -5.11
C ARG A 8 -0.44 -15.32 -5.35
N LEU A 9 0.01 -14.24 -6.01
CA LEU A 9 -0.88 -13.19 -6.51
C LEU A 9 -1.98 -13.81 -7.37
N THR A 10 -1.70 -14.89 -8.12
CA THR A 10 -2.68 -15.58 -8.98
C THR A 10 -3.45 -16.71 -8.31
N GLU A 11 -2.86 -17.40 -7.34
CA GLU A 11 -3.39 -18.65 -6.77
C GLU A 11 -3.98 -18.52 -5.34
N GLY A 12 -3.68 -17.42 -4.62
CA GLY A 12 -4.07 -17.21 -3.21
C GLY A 12 -3.10 -17.86 -2.21
N ALA A 13 -2.95 -17.25 -1.03
CA ALA A 13 -2.08 -17.72 0.06
C ALA A 13 -2.89 -18.09 1.32
N SER A 14 -2.30 -18.80 2.30
CA SER A 14 -2.96 -19.17 3.56
C SER A 14 -2.03 -19.08 4.78
N GLY A 15 -2.58 -18.67 5.94
CA GLY A 15 -1.85 -18.56 7.21
C GLY A 15 -0.88 -17.37 7.26
N ALA A 16 0.19 -17.46 8.06
CA ALA A 16 1.18 -16.38 8.22
C ALA A 16 1.85 -15.93 6.91
N LEU A 17 1.90 -16.81 5.90
CA LEU A 17 2.38 -16.46 4.56
C LEU A 17 1.44 -15.48 3.84
N ALA A 18 0.13 -15.52 4.13
CA ALA A 18 -0.81 -14.54 3.62
C ALA A 18 -0.60 -13.16 4.25
N ASP A 19 -0.17 -13.10 5.52
CA ASP A 19 0.12 -11.83 6.20
C ASP A 19 1.38 -11.16 5.61
N ASP A 20 2.43 -11.94 5.34
CA ASP A 20 3.65 -11.43 4.70
C ASP A 20 3.39 -11.01 3.24
N ASP A 21 2.60 -11.78 2.49
CA ASP A 21 2.20 -11.42 1.13
C ASP A 21 1.31 -10.16 1.13
N ALA A 22 0.39 -10.01 2.09
CA ALA A 22 -0.45 -8.82 2.22
C ALA A 22 0.36 -7.60 2.63
N ARG A 23 1.37 -7.79 3.49
CA ARG A 23 2.34 -6.76 3.86
C ARG A 23 3.08 -6.26 2.62
N LEU A 24 3.65 -7.17 1.85
CA LEU A 24 4.37 -6.86 0.62
C LEU A 24 3.45 -6.22 -0.44
N ALA A 25 2.23 -6.73 -0.60
CA ALA A 25 1.24 -6.17 -1.52
C ALA A 25 0.81 -4.75 -1.14
N LEU A 26 0.62 -4.47 0.16
CA LEU A 26 0.33 -3.11 0.61
C LEU A 26 1.52 -2.19 0.34
N THR A 27 2.74 -2.59 0.70
CA THR A 27 3.91 -1.74 0.46
C THR A 27 4.13 -1.50 -1.03
N ALA A 28 3.89 -2.49 -1.91
CA ALA A 28 3.97 -2.30 -3.35
C ALA A 28 2.89 -1.33 -3.87
N LEU A 29 1.70 -1.35 -3.28
CA LEU A 29 0.66 -0.37 -3.58
C LEU A 29 1.04 1.05 -3.13
N LEU A 30 1.72 1.19 -1.98
CA LEU A 30 2.25 2.49 -1.53
C LEU A 30 3.31 3.02 -2.50
N VAL A 31 4.23 2.17 -2.95
CA VAL A 31 5.24 2.54 -3.96
C VAL A 31 4.57 2.97 -5.27
N ARG A 32 3.51 2.27 -5.70
CA ARG A 32 2.77 2.63 -6.91
C ARG A 32 2.12 4.01 -6.82
N ILE A 33 1.55 4.34 -5.66
CA ILE A 33 0.96 5.66 -5.43
C ILE A 33 2.04 6.73 -5.52
N ALA A 34 3.16 6.53 -4.82
CA ALA A 34 4.31 7.43 -4.83
C ALA A 34 5.05 7.54 -6.18
N ARG A 35 4.65 6.76 -7.19
CA ARG A 35 5.17 6.80 -8.56
C ARG A 35 4.14 7.26 -9.57
N ALA A 36 2.93 7.62 -9.12
CA ALA A 36 1.79 7.82 -10.01
C ALA A 36 1.95 9.03 -10.92
N ASP A 37 2.65 10.07 -10.47
CA ASP A 37 3.01 11.28 -11.19
C ASP A 37 4.31 11.15 -12.00
N GLY A 38 5.15 10.17 -11.64
CA GLY A 38 6.43 9.87 -12.29
C GLY A 38 7.66 10.33 -11.52
N ASP A 39 7.49 11.04 -10.40
CA ASP A 39 8.57 11.61 -9.60
C ASP A 39 8.66 10.90 -8.23
N TYR A 40 9.37 9.78 -8.20
CA TYR A 40 9.66 9.05 -6.96
C TYR A 40 11.05 9.39 -6.43
N ASP A 41 11.10 10.05 -5.28
CA ASP A 41 12.31 10.52 -4.62
C ASP A 41 12.52 9.90 -3.21
N GLN A 42 13.51 10.45 -2.49
CA GLN A 42 13.90 9.94 -1.18
C GLN A 42 12.89 10.26 -0.08
N ALA A 43 12.10 11.33 -0.21
CA ALA A 43 11.05 11.74 0.69
C ALA A 43 9.89 10.74 0.68
N GLU A 44 9.40 10.32 -0.50
CA GLU A 44 8.36 9.29 -0.61
C GLU A 44 8.87 7.96 -0.07
N ALA A 45 10.11 7.58 -0.42
CA ALA A 45 10.74 6.37 0.10
C ALA A 45 10.81 6.38 1.65
N THR A 46 11.19 7.51 2.23
CA THR A 46 11.26 7.70 3.68
C THR A 46 9.87 7.64 4.31
N GLN A 47 8.85 8.18 3.64
CA GLN A 47 7.49 8.11 4.14
C GLN A 47 6.95 6.68 4.13
N ILE A 48 7.18 5.93 3.05
CA ILE A 48 6.79 4.52 2.97
C ILE A 48 7.48 3.72 4.08
N ASP A 49 8.76 3.97 4.33
CA ASP A 49 9.50 3.33 5.43
C ASP A 49 8.88 3.65 6.80
N LYS A 50 8.45 4.89 7.04
CA LYS A 50 7.73 5.29 8.28
C LYS A 50 6.39 4.57 8.42
N VAL A 51 5.60 4.50 7.34
CA VAL A 51 4.31 3.78 7.33
C VAL A 51 4.52 2.31 7.66
N ASN A 52 5.51 1.66 7.04
CA ASN A 52 5.84 0.26 7.29
C ASN A 52 6.29 0.03 8.74
N LEU A 53 7.15 0.91 9.28
CA LEU A 53 7.61 0.84 10.66
C LEU A 53 6.44 0.92 11.66
N GLN A 54 5.56 1.91 11.49
CA GLN A 54 4.43 2.13 12.40
C GLN A 54 3.38 1.04 12.31
N ARG A 55 3.07 0.60 11.09
CA ARG A 55 2.01 -0.39 10.83
C ARG A 55 2.39 -1.79 11.30
N TYR A 56 3.65 -2.17 11.14
CA TYR A 56 4.11 -3.55 11.35
C TYR A 56 5.09 -3.71 12.51
N GLY A 57 5.45 -2.62 13.20
CA GLY A 57 6.41 -2.65 14.31
C GLY A 57 7.83 -3.05 13.87
N LEU A 58 8.21 -2.74 12.63
CA LEU A 58 9.50 -3.11 12.05
C LEU A 58 10.64 -2.20 12.52
N SER A 59 11.86 -2.72 12.50
CA SER A 59 13.04 -1.85 12.57
C SER A 59 13.21 -1.02 11.29
N PRO A 60 13.96 0.10 11.32
CA PRO A 60 14.25 0.88 10.11
C PRO A 60 14.89 0.05 8.98
N PHE A 61 15.71 -0.94 9.34
CA PHE A 61 16.35 -1.83 8.37
C PHE A 61 15.33 -2.75 7.68
N GLU A 62 14.42 -3.35 8.45
CA GLU A 62 13.37 -4.22 7.92
C GLU A 62 12.35 -3.44 7.09
N ALA A 63 11.98 -2.23 7.50
CA ALA A 63 11.09 -1.36 6.73
C ALA A 63 11.68 -1.01 5.36
N ALA A 64 12.96 -0.61 5.32
CA ALA A 64 13.67 -0.31 4.08
C ALA A 64 13.87 -1.56 3.20
N ALA A 65 14.10 -2.73 3.80
CA ALA A 65 14.20 -3.99 3.07
C ALA A 65 12.85 -4.35 2.41
N LEU A 66 11.76 -4.24 3.16
CA LEU A 66 10.40 -4.46 2.66
C LEU A 66 10.05 -3.49 1.52
N ARG A 67 10.37 -2.20 1.67
CA ARG A 67 10.17 -1.22 0.60
C ARG A 67 10.95 -1.57 -0.66
N LYS A 68 12.22 -1.96 -0.54
CA LYS A 68 13.02 -2.37 -1.71
C LYS A 68 12.47 -3.60 -2.41
N GLU A 69 11.98 -4.59 -1.65
CA GLU A 69 11.30 -5.75 -2.25
C GLU A 69 10.00 -5.32 -2.95
N ALA A 70 9.24 -4.44 -2.32
CA ALA A 70 8.02 -3.87 -2.87
C ALA A 70 8.26 -3.04 -4.14
N GLU A 71 9.37 -2.31 -4.24
CA GLU A 71 9.75 -1.56 -5.45
C GLU A 71 9.98 -2.49 -6.65
N ILE A 72 10.65 -3.63 -6.43
CA ILE A 72 10.86 -4.64 -7.46
C ILE A 72 9.53 -5.27 -7.86
N VAL A 73 8.72 -5.63 -6.86
CA VAL A 73 7.39 -6.18 -7.08
C VAL A 73 6.50 -5.21 -7.84
N GLU A 74 6.49 -3.93 -7.49
CA GLU A 74 5.68 -2.90 -8.15
C GLU A 74 6.07 -2.75 -9.62
N GLN A 75 7.37 -2.72 -9.91
CA GLN A 75 7.91 -2.63 -11.25
C GLN A 75 7.57 -3.85 -12.13
N ASP A 76 7.60 -5.05 -11.53
CA ASP A 76 7.35 -6.31 -12.23
C ASP A 76 5.86 -6.73 -12.23
N ALA A 77 5.02 -6.13 -11.37
CA ALA A 77 3.62 -6.51 -11.17
C ALA A 77 2.65 -5.71 -12.05
N PRO A 78 1.61 -6.35 -12.62
CA PRO A 78 0.96 -5.76 -13.78
C PRO A 78 -0.17 -4.76 -13.45
N ASP A 79 -0.74 -4.76 -12.24
CA ASP A 79 -1.90 -3.90 -11.92
C ASP A 79 -2.24 -3.80 -10.42
N THR A 80 -3.04 -2.78 -10.06
CA THR A 80 -3.53 -2.50 -8.69
C THR A 80 -4.57 -3.52 -8.21
N VAL A 81 -5.22 -4.23 -9.14
CA VAL A 81 -6.25 -5.24 -8.83
C VAL A 81 -5.64 -6.44 -8.12
N ARG A 82 -4.46 -6.90 -8.56
CA ARG A 82 -3.78 -8.04 -7.93
C ARG A 82 -3.30 -7.74 -6.52
N PHE A 83 -2.76 -6.55 -6.27
CA PHE A 83 -2.38 -6.13 -4.92
C PHE A 83 -3.59 -6.05 -3.99
N THR A 84 -4.65 -5.38 -4.43
CA THR A 84 -5.87 -5.26 -3.62
C THR A 84 -6.57 -6.59 -3.39
N ARG A 85 -6.48 -7.58 -4.29
CA ARG A 85 -6.99 -8.93 -4.04
C ARG A 85 -6.26 -9.60 -2.88
N VAL A 86 -4.93 -9.63 -2.89
CA VAL A 86 -4.16 -10.25 -1.80
C VAL A 86 -4.43 -9.55 -0.46
N ILE A 87 -4.55 -8.23 -0.47
CA ILE A 87 -4.93 -7.47 0.72
C ILE A 87 -6.34 -7.85 1.20
N LYS A 88 -7.32 -8.01 0.30
CA LYS A 88 -8.70 -8.39 0.69
C LYS A 88 -8.78 -9.78 1.31
N ASP A 89 -7.98 -10.70 0.79
CA ASP A 89 -7.97 -12.09 1.22
C ASP A 89 -7.37 -12.24 2.63
N ALA A 90 -6.39 -11.38 2.97
CA ALA A 90 -5.75 -11.37 4.28
C ALA A 90 -6.37 -10.40 5.29
N VAL A 91 -6.96 -9.29 4.85
CA VAL A 91 -7.46 -8.21 5.73
C VAL A 91 -8.99 -8.23 5.78
N PRO A 92 -9.58 -8.51 6.96
CA PRO A 92 -11.03 -8.41 7.19
C PRO A 92 -11.56 -7.03 6.81
N HIS A 93 -12.82 -6.97 6.37
CA HIS A 93 -13.41 -5.72 5.87
C HIS A 93 -13.29 -4.56 6.86
N ASP A 94 -13.54 -4.82 8.14
CA ASP A 94 -13.52 -3.81 9.21
C ASP A 94 -12.13 -3.17 9.39
N ASP A 95 -11.05 -3.91 9.06
CA ASP A 95 -9.67 -3.44 9.17
C ASP A 95 -9.16 -2.74 7.90
N ARG A 96 -9.90 -2.82 6.79
CA ARG A 96 -9.48 -2.23 5.51
C ARG A 96 -9.45 -0.71 5.55
N ILE A 97 -10.18 -0.08 6.46
CA ILE A 97 -10.09 1.37 6.62
C ILE A 97 -8.67 1.80 7.03
N GLY A 98 -7.98 0.99 7.85
CA GLY A 98 -6.59 1.24 8.21
C GLY A 98 -5.65 1.10 7.02
N VAL A 99 -5.99 0.26 6.03
CA VAL A 99 -5.24 0.20 4.75
C VAL A 99 -5.38 1.53 4.01
N ILE A 100 -6.60 2.05 3.89
CA ILE A 100 -6.87 3.33 3.21
C ILE A 100 -6.15 4.49 3.90
N GLU A 101 -6.11 4.51 5.23
CA GLU A 101 -5.35 5.51 5.99
C GLU A 101 -3.85 5.45 5.67
N ALA A 102 -3.27 4.26 5.50
CA ALA A 102 -1.87 4.11 5.10
C ALA A 102 -1.61 4.65 3.68
N LEU A 103 -2.56 4.47 2.75
CA LEU A 103 -2.45 5.07 1.41
C LEU A 103 -2.43 6.60 1.49
N TRP A 104 -3.36 7.19 2.25
CA TRP A 104 -3.42 8.63 2.45
C TRP A 104 -2.21 9.20 3.19
N GLN A 105 -1.56 8.45 4.06
CA GLN A 105 -0.33 8.89 4.74
C GLN A 105 0.83 9.14 3.76
N VAL A 106 0.88 8.41 2.65
CA VAL A 106 1.90 8.61 1.61
C VAL A 106 1.55 9.81 0.75
N VAL A 107 0.31 9.88 0.24
CA VAL A 107 -0.16 11.01 -0.61
C VAL A 107 -0.08 12.36 0.11
N MET A 108 -0.22 12.40 1.43
CA MET A 108 -0.24 13.65 2.18
C MET A 108 1.14 14.08 2.70
N ALA A 109 2.23 13.38 2.32
CA ALA A 109 3.52 13.51 3.00
C ALA A 109 4.29 14.77 2.63
N ASP A 110 4.19 15.22 1.39
CA ASP A 110 4.81 16.44 0.86
C ASP A 110 3.86 17.67 0.97
N GLY A 111 2.58 17.43 1.27
CA GLY A 111 1.54 18.44 1.39
C GLY A 111 0.96 18.93 0.05
N VAL A 112 1.44 18.38 -1.06
CA VAL A 112 0.87 18.57 -2.39
C VAL A 112 0.07 17.31 -2.71
N ARG A 113 -0.94 17.43 -3.58
CA ARG A 113 -1.78 16.29 -3.91
C ARG A 113 -1.99 16.28 -5.40
N GLU A 114 -1.50 15.23 -6.02
CA GLU A 114 -1.57 15.08 -7.46
C GLU A 114 -2.84 14.32 -7.84
N ALA A 115 -3.37 14.59 -9.03
CA ALA A 115 -4.63 13.99 -9.48
C ALA A 115 -4.45 12.48 -9.76
N GLU A 116 -3.24 12.11 -10.15
CA GLU A 116 -2.73 10.77 -10.44
C GLU A 116 -2.75 9.91 -9.18
N GLU A 117 -2.16 10.40 -8.08
CA GLU A 117 -2.16 9.73 -6.78
C GLU A 117 -3.58 9.54 -6.23
N ASP A 118 -4.38 10.59 -6.28
CA ASP A 118 -5.81 10.59 -5.91
C ASP A 118 -6.58 9.50 -6.66
N ALA A 119 -6.30 9.35 -7.96
CA ALA A 119 -6.94 8.33 -8.79
C ALA A 119 -6.56 6.92 -8.37
N VAL A 120 -5.28 6.69 -8.01
CA VAL A 120 -4.82 5.39 -7.51
C VAL A 120 -5.47 5.06 -6.16
N VAL A 121 -5.53 6.02 -5.23
CA VAL A 121 -6.19 5.81 -3.92
C VAL A 121 -7.68 5.52 -4.09
N ARG A 122 -8.38 6.26 -4.96
CA ARG A 122 -9.80 6.02 -5.25
C ARG A 122 -10.02 4.64 -5.87
N LEU A 123 -9.17 4.22 -6.80
CA LEU A 123 -9.24 2.88 -7.38
C LEU A 123 -9.02 1.81 -6.31
N ALA A 124 -7.98 1.96 -5.48
CA ALA A 124 -7.67 1.02 -4.40
C ALA A 124 -8.82 0.92 -3.37
N ALA A 125 -9.39 2.05 -2.95
CA ALA A 125 -10.53 2.09 -2.02
C ALA A 125 -11.71 1.29 -2.56
N ASN A 126 -12.10 1.54 -3.81
CA ASN A 126 -13.19 0.81 -4.47
C ASN A 126 -12.93 -0.70 -4.53
N LEU A 127 -11.71 -1.10 -4.90
CA LEU A 127 -11.34 -2.52 -4.99
C LEU A 127 -11.38 -3.20 -3.62
N LEU A 128 -10.93 -2.50 -2.56
CA LEU A 128 -10.98 -2.97 -1.17
C LEU A 128 -12.41 -2.97 -0.57
N GLY A 129 -13.38 -2.39 -1.28
CA GLY A 129 -14.77 -2.30 -0.87
C GLY A 129 -15.07 -1.13 0.07
N ILE A 130 -14.20 -0.12 0.11
CA ILE A 130 -14.40 1.11 0.88
C ILE A 130 -14.99 2.17 -0.04
N ASN A 131 -16.10 2.77 0.37
CA ASN A 131 -16.76 3.82 -0.42
C ASN A 131 -16.00 5.15 -0.32
N ASP A 132 -16.29 6.07 -1.24
CA ASP A 132 -15.61 7.37 -1.33
C ASP A 132 -15.77 8.22 -0.06
N ARG A 133 -16.91 8.13 0.62
CA ARG A 133 -17.17 8.87 1.87
C ARG A 133 -16.23 8.41 2.98
N ASP A 134 -16.12 7.11 3.18
CA ASP A 134 -15.27 6.53 4.22
C ASP A 134 -13.79 6.76 3.91
N SER A 135 -13.40 6.70 2.63
CA SER A 135 -12.05 7.08 2.19
C SER A 135 -11.76 8.56 2.48
N ALA A 136 -12.70 9.46 2.21
CA ALA A 136 -12.55 10.88 2.53
C ALA A 136 -12.44 11.15 4.05
N LEU A 137 -13.19 10.41 4.88
CA LEU A 137 -13.09 10.48 6.34
C LEU A 137 -11.74 9.93 6.84
N ALA A 138 -11.24 8.84 6.26
CA ALA A 138 -9.90 8.32 6.55
C ALA A 138 -8.82 9.36 6.27
N ARG A 139 -8.89 10.04 5.12
CA ARG A 139 -8.00 11.15 4.80
C ARG A 139 -8.05 12.26 5.84
N GLN A 140 -9.24 12.72 6.23
CA GLN A 140 -9.38 13.76 7.26
C GLN A 140 -8.71 13.36 8.59
N ARG A 141 -8.83 12.09 8.99
CA ARG A 141 -8.16 11.57 10.19
C ARG A 141 -6.64 11.57 10.07
N VAL A 142 -6.10 11.28 8.88
CA VAL A 142 -4.64 11.35 8.62
C VAL A 142 -4.16 12.81 8.69
N SER A 143 -4.88 13.76 8.10
CA SER A 143 -4.48 15.18 8.10
C SER A 143 -4.65 15.88 9.45
N SER A 144 -5.40 15.29 10.38
CA SER A 144 -5.65 15.87 11.72
C SER A 144 -4.71 15.34 12.80
N LYS A 145 -3.79 14.43 12.46
CA LYS A 145 -2.77 13.88 13.35
C LYS A 145 -1.46 14.64 13.21
#